data_AF-A0A7W8V7J9-F1
#
_entry.id   AF-A0A7W8V7J9-F1
#
_cell.length_a   1.000
_cell.length_b   1.000
_cell.length_c   1.000
_cell.angle_alpha   90.00
_cell.angle_beta   90.00
_cell.angle_gamma   90.00
#
_symmetry.space_group_name_H-M   'P 1'
#
loop_
_entity.id
_entity.type
_entity.pdbx_description
1 polymer ?
#
loop_
_entity_poly.entity_id
_entity_poly.type
_entity_poly.pdbx_seq_one_letter_code
_entity_poly.pdbx_strand_id
1 'polypeptide(L)'
;MATNHKKSEPLRLIEEKRELLDKNEIDTLPRGLRGIYVLYQEVSNPSQKKPFRNVVYIGMSASGIKGRLRKHRSDPRKSDKWNVCSVFSVWPNVRVDEIRELEGILRHIYRFDAESQGMNNQGTYIKLKSTPDIELNEANRKKVESVGDDEDLAEMYNT
;
A
#
# COMPACT_ATOMS: atom_id res chain seq x y z
N MET A 1 27.65 23.94 18.39
CA MET A 1 26.26 23.48 18.58
C MET A 1 26.05 22.26 17.69
N ALA A 2 26.02 21.05 18.26
CA ALA A 2 25.86 19.82 17.48
C ALA A 2 24.37 19.62 17.18
N THR A 3 23.99 19.72 15.91
CA THR A 3 22.65 19.38 15.42
C THR A 3 22.45 17.88 15.56
N ASN A 4 21.62 17.48 16.52
CA ASN A 4 21.22 16.11 16.78
C ASN A 4 20.48 15.55 15.55
N HIS A 5 21.22 14.90 14.64
CA HIS A 5 20.62 14.21 13.51
C HIS A 5 20.03 12.92 14.04
N LYS A 6 18.70 12.91 14.25
CA LYS A 6 17.94 11.68 14.45
C LYS A 6 18.09 10.87 13.16
N LYS A 7 19.02 9.93 13.15
CA LYS A 7 19.26 9.00 12.03
C LYS A 7 18.02 8.12 11.93
N SER A 8 17.05 8.51 11.10
CA SER A 8 15.93 7.65 10.79
C SER A 8 16.46 6.51 9.95
N GLU A 9 16.37 5.28 10.45
CA GLU A 9 16.57 4.10 9.61
C GLU A 9 15.69 4.24 8.36
N PRO A 10 16.24 4.11 7.15
CA PRO A 10 15.45 4.24 5.93
C PRO A 10 14.38 3.15 5.93
N LEU A 11 13.11 3.55 5.81
CA LEU A 11 12.00 2.62 5.66
C LEU A 11 12.27 1.75 4.42
N ARG A 12 12.12 0.43 4.55
CA ARG A 12 12.49 -0.53 3.49
C ARG A 12 11.47 -0.61 2.34
N LEU A 13 10.24 -0.15 2.57
CA LEU A 13 9.12 -0.37 1.64
C LEU A 13 8.81 0.87 0.80
N ILE A 14 8.44 1.98 1.44
CA ILE A 14 8.03 3.23 0.77
C ILE A 14 9.23 4.16 0.65
N GLU A 15 9.51 4.60 -0.57
CA GLU A 15 10.56 5.58 -0.90
C GLU A 15 10.02 7.01 -0.79
N GLU A 16 8.89 7.29 -1.44
CA GLU A 16 8.26 8.61 -1.47
C GLU A 16 6.74 8.46 -1.37
N LYS A 17 6.08 9.48 -0.82
CA LYS A 17 4.63 9.62 -0.90
C LYS A 17 4.24 10.99 -1.42
N ARG A 18 3.18 11.02 -2.21
CA ARG A 18 2.47 12.25 -2.61
C ARG A 18 1.00 12.07 -2.30
N GLU A 19 0.52 12.82 -1.33
CA GLU A 19 -0.83 12.63 -0.81
C GLU A 19 -1.75 13.74 -1.26
N LEU A 20 -3.01 13.38 -1.49
CA LEU A 20 -4.11 14.32 -1.72
C LEU A 20 -3.91 15.24 -2.94
N LEU A 21 -3.33 14.70 -4.01
CA LEU A 21 -3.21 15.39 -5.29
C LEU A 21 -4.56 15.48 -5.97
N ASP A 22 -4.89 16.65 -6.52
CA ASP A 22 -6.06 16.81 -7.37
C ASP A 22 -5.89 15.96 -8.64
N LYS A 23 -7.01 15.42 -9.16
CA LYS A 23 -7.05 14.62 -10.38
C LYS A 23 -6.44 15.32 -11.60
N ASN A 24 -6.43 16.65 -11.63
CA ASN A 24 -5.81 17.44 -12.69
C ASN A 24 -4.28 17.56 -12.53
N GLU A 25 -3.75 17.34 -11.33
CA GLU A 25 -2.32 17.46 -11.02
C GLU A 25 -1.53 16.17 -11.29
N ILE A 26 -2.18 15.08 -11.69
CA ILE A 26 -1.52 13.79 -11.98
C ILE A 26 -0.41 13.91 -13.03
N ASP A 27 -0.52 14.90 -13.91
CA ASP A 27 0.48 15.13 -14.95
C ASP A 27 1.80 15.69 -14.40
N THR A 28 1.84 16.16 -13.15
CA THR A 28 3.06 16.56 -12.43
C THR A 28 3.87 15.36 -11.92
N LEU A 29 3.25 14.17 -11.79
CA LEU A 29 3.93 12.98 -11.28
C LEU A 29 5.08 12.55 -12.22
N PRO A 30 6.21 12.08 -11.67
CA PRO A 30 7.24 11.39 -12.43
C PRO A 30 6.70 10.17 -13.19
N ARG A 31 7.37 9.81 -14.29
CA ARG A 31 7.11 8.54 -14.99
C ARG A 31 7.76 7.38 -14.24
N GLY A 32 7.28 6.16 -14.47
CA GLY A 32 7.92 4.95 -13.95
C GLY A 32 7.69 4.65 -12.45
N LEU A 33 6.97 5.49 -11.71
CA LEU A 33 6.67 5.22 -10.30
C LEU A 33 5.98 3.84 -10.12
N ARG A 34 6.54 3.03 -9.22
CA ARG A 34 6.05 1.70 -8.82
C ARG A 34 5.49 1.79 -7.41
N GLY A 35 4.44 1.03 -7.09
CA GLY A 35 3.85 1.00 -5.75
C GLY A 35 2.34 1.05 -5.76
N ILE A 36 1.76 1.71 -4.75
CA ILE A 36 0.32 1.79 -4.51
C ILE A 36 -0.19 3.19 -4.82
N TYR A 37 -1.40 3.27 -5.36
CA TYR A 37 -2.17 4.49 -5.45
C TYR A 37 -3.58 4.29 -4.91
N VAL A 38 -4.12 5.36 -4.34
CA VAL A 38 -5.45 5.42 -3.75
C VAL A 38 -6.21 6.54 -4.42
N LEU A 39 -7.45 6.28 -4.84
CA LEU A 39 -8.37 7.30 -5.36
C LEU A 39 -9.41 7.61 -4.29
N TYR A 40 -9.71 8.89 -4.15
CA TYR A 40 -10.68 9.41 -3.21
C TYR A 40 -11.77 10.19 -3.93
N GLN A 41 -12.98 10.10 -3.37
CA GLN A 41 -14.04 11.05 -3.62
C GLN A 41 -14.13 12.01 -2.44
N GLU A 42 -13.86 13.30 -2.67
CA GLU A 42 -14.12 14.32 -1.68
C GLU A 42 -15.63 14.56 -1.53
N VAL A 43 -16.07 14.60 -0.28
CA VAL A 43 -17.44 14.92 0.12
C VAL A 43 -17.38 16.19 0.96
N SER A 44 -17.93 17.27 0.39
CA SER A 44 -18.02 18.55 1.09
C SER A 44 -19.05 18.45 2.21
N ASN A 45 -18.69 18.94 3.39
CA ASN A 45 -19.62 19.09 4.51
C ASN A 45 -19.65 20.56 4.93
N PRO A 46 -20.79 21.27 4.83
CA PRO A 46 -20.89 22.68 5.21
C PRO A 46 -20.45 22.98 6.64
N SER A 47 -20.55 22.00 7.54
CA SER A 47 -20.18 22.12 8.95
C SER A 47 -18.69 21.88 9.21
N GLN A 48 -17.89 21.52 8.19
CA GLN A 48 -16.45 21.26 8.33
C GLN A 48 -15.60 22.13 7.41
N LYS A 49 -14.47 22.62 7.94
CA LYS A 49 -13.50 23.40 7.16
C LYS A 49 -12.74 22.58 6.12
N LYS A 50 -12.74 21.25 6.22
CA LYS A 50 -12.07 20.34 5.29
C LYS A 50 -13.07 19.28 4.82
N PRO A 51 -13.05 18.90 3.53
CA PRO A 51 -13.91 17.85 3.02
C PRO A 51 -13.55 16.49 3.62
N PHE A 52 -14.55 15.63 3.75
CA PHE A 52 -14.34 14.20 3.97
C PHE A 52 -13.81 13.56 2.69
N ARG A 53 -13.13 12.42 2.83
CA ARG A 53 -12.52 11.70 1.71
C ARG A 53 -12.86 10.22 1.81
N ASN A 54 -13.72 9.76 0.93
CA ASN A 54 -14.07 8.35 0.83
C ASN A 54 -13.03 7.67 -0.07
N VAL A 55 -12.46 6.56 0.40
CA VAL A 55 -11.61 5.72 -0.46
C VAL A 55 -12.50 4.99 -1.44
N VAL A 56 -12.39 5.29 -2.73
CA VAL A 56 -13.21 4.64 -3.75
C VAL A 56 -12.46 3.56 -4.52
N TYR A 57 -11.12 3.65 -4.57
CA TYR A 57 -10.31 2.68 -5.30
C TYR A 57 -8.90 2.59 -4.72
N ILE A 58 -8.38 1.37 -4.63
CA ILE A 58 -6.98 1.11 -4.32
C ILE A 58 -6.42 0.24 -5.44
N GLY A 59 -5.27 0.64 -5.97
CA GLY A 59 -4.61 -0.16 -6.99
C GLY A 59 -3.09 -0.08 -6.89
N MET A 60 -2.44 -1.07 -7.49
CA MET A 60 -1.00 -1.05 -7.70
C MET A 60 -0.60 -0.69 -9.13
N SER A 61 0.69 -0.33 -9.28
CA SER A 61 1.40 -0.39 -10.55
C SER A 61 2.84 -0.86 -10.35
N ALA A 62 3.30 -1.78 -11.20
CA ALA A 62 4.68 -2.23 -11.26
C ALA A 62 5.51 -1.52 -12.34
N SER A 63 4.86 -0.76 -13.23
CA SER A 63 5.46 -0.16 -14.43
C SER A 63 5.17 1.33 -14.60
N GLY A 64 4.33 1.91 -13.74
CA GLY A 64 4.02 3.34 -13.77
C GLY A 64 2.63 3.66 -13.23
N ILE A 65 2.58 4.33 -12.08
CA ILE A 65 1.33 4.77 -11.45
C ILE A 65 0.65 5.86 -12.29
N LYS A 66 1.42 6.83 -12.82
CA LYS A 66 0.91 7.92 -13.66
C LYS A 66 0.03 7.45 -14.82
N GLY A 67 0.47 6.41 -15.53
CA GLY A 67 -0.30 5.85 -16.66
C GLY A 67 -1.63 5.23 -16.21
N ARG A 68 -1.65 4.56 -15.05
CA ARG A 68 -2.85 3.97 -14.45
C ARG A 68 -3.84 5.06 -14.02
N LEU A 69 -3.34 6.11 -13.37
CA LEU A 69 -4.14 7.26 -12.97
C LEU A 69 -4.76 7.99 -14.17
N ARG A 70 -3.99 8.23 -15.24
CA ARG A 70 -4.51 8.79 -16.50
C ARG A 70 -5.63 7.93 -17.08
N LYS A 71 -5.48 6.61 -17.07
CA LYS A 71 -6.54 5.68 -17.54
C LYS A 71 -7.81 5.78 -16.69
N HIS A 72 -7.68 5.88 -15.36
CA HIS A 72 -8.84 6.12 -14.49
C HIS A 72 -9.48 7.48 -14.72
N ARG A 73 -8.68 8.50 -15.05
CA ARG A 73 -9.17 9.85 -15.35
C ARG A 73 -9.95 9.89 -16.66
N SER A 74 -9.53 9.11 -17.65
CA SER A 74 -10.15 9.09 -18.98
C SER A 74 -11.25 8.04 -19.18
N ASP A 75 -11.40 7.06 -18.29
CA ASP A 75 -12.46 6.04 -18.39
C ASP A 75 -13.81 6.65 -17.96
N PRO A 76 -14.81 6.78 -18.85
CA PRO A 76 -16.09 7.41 -18.53
C PRO A 76 -16.86 6.73 -17.39
N ARG A 77 -16.57 5.46 -17.11
CA ARG A 77 -17.22 4.70 -16.01
C ARG A 77 -16.60 4.99 -14.65
N LYS A 78 -15.46 5.68 -14.62
CA LYS A 78 -14.62 5.87 -13.43
C LYS A 78 -14.29 7.33 -13.17
N SER A 79 -14.23 8.15 -14.21
CA SER A 79 -13.81 9.55 -14.13
C SER A 79 -14.55 10.30 -13.03
N ASP A 80 -15.85 10.11 -12.89
CA ASP A 80 -16.68 10.95 -12.02
C ASP A 80 -16.81 10.38 -10.60
N LYS A 81 -16.16 9.25 -10.34
CA LYS A 81 -16.19 8.58 -9.03
C LYS A 81 -15.04 8.99 -8.12
N TRP A 82 -14.12 9.84 -8.58
CA TRP A 82 -12.99 10.32 -7.80
C TRP A 82 -12.49 11.67 -8.32
N ASN A 83 -11.89 12.45 -7.43
CA ASN A 83 -11.34 13.76 -7.73
C ASN A 83 -9.98 14.02 -7.07
N VAL A 84 -9.58 13.18 -6.12
CA VAL A 84 -8.30 13.29 -5.40
C VAL A 84 -7.59 11.95 -5.41
N CYS A 85 -6.26 11.93 -5.40
CA CYS A 85 -5.47 10.70 -5.31
C CYS A 85 -4.25 10.85 -4.40
N SER A 86 -3.81 9.72 -3.85
CA SER A 86 -2.52 9.60 -3.16
C SER A 86 -1.69 8.52 -3.85
N VAL A 87 -0.38 8.72 -3.89
CA VAL A 87 0.62 7.84 -4.49
C VAL A 87 1.69 7.52 -3.45
N PHE A 88 1.99 6.23 -3.30
CA PHE A 88 3.03 5.72 -2.41
C PHE A 88 3.99 4.91 -3.28
N SER A 89 5.14 5.51 -3.62
CA SER A 89 6.15 4.83 -4.42
C SER A 89 7.01 3.95 -3.54
N VAL A 90 7.32 2.75 -4.04
CA VAL A 90 8.20 1.80 -3.36
C VAL A 90 9.63 1.92 -3.87
N TRP A 91 10.59 1.52 -3.04
CA TRP A 91 11.97 1.43 -3.44
C TRP A 91 12.18 0.44 -4.61
N PRO A 92 13.22 0.62 -5.44
CA PRO A 92 13.47 -0.26 -6.60
C PRO A 92 13.62 -1.74 -6.25
N ASN A 93 14.17 -2.07 -5.08
CA ASN A 93 14.38 -3.44 -4.61
C ASN A 93 13.09 -4.17 -4.20
N VAL A 94 11.97 -3.46 -4.02
CA VAL A 94 10.68 -4.09 -3.69
C VAL A 94 10.16 -4.81 -4.93
N ARG A 95 9.87 -6.10 -4.79
CA ARG A 95 9.42 -6.97 -5.86
C ARG A 95 7.96 -6.73 -6.20
N VAL A 96 7.57 -7.14 -7.40
CA VAL A 96 6.20 -6.94 -7.92
C VAL A 96 5.15 -7.74 -7.13
N ASP A 97 5.51 -8.91 -6.65
CA ASP A 97 4.67 -9.75 -5.79
C ASP A 97 4.45 -9.14 -4.41
N GLU A 98 5.47 -8.49 -3.82
CA GLU A 98 5.31 -7.74 -2.56
C GLU A 98 4.34 -6.55 -2.71
N ILE A 99 4.44 -5.80 -3.82
CA ILE A 99 3.49 -4.71 -4.11
C ILE A 99 2.06 -5.26 -4.29
N ARG A 100 1.93 -6.44 -4.92
CA ARG A 100 0.63 -7.09 -5.13
C ARG A 100 0.03 -7.60 -3.82
N GLU A 101 0.85 -8.17 -2.95
CA GLU A 101 0.43 -8.58 -1.61
C GLU A 101 -0.06 -7.37 -0.81
N LEU A 102 0.69 -6.27 -0.84
CA LEU A 102 0.29 -5.01 -0.19
C LEU A 102 -1.05 -4.48 -0.73
N GLU A 103 -1.25 -4.46 -2.06
CA GLU A 103 -2.54 -4.12 -2.67
C GLU A 103 -3.64 -5.07 -2.18
N GLY A 104 -3.36 -6.37 -2.12
CA GLY A 104 -4.30 -7.39 -1.67
C GLY A 104 -4.77 -7.17 -0.23
N ILE A 105 -3.85 -6.91 0.69
CA ILE A 105 -4.13 -6.59 2.09
C ILE A 105 -5.00 -5.33 2.18
N LEU A 106 -4.61 -4.26 1.50
CA LEU A 106 -5.35 -3.00 1.53
C LEU A 106 -6.77 -3.17 0.98
N ARG A 107 -6.93 -3.84 -0.17
CA ARG A 107 -8.25 -4.10 -0.74
C ARG A 107 -9.09 -5.03 0.15
N HIS A 108 -8.45 -5.95 0.87
CA HIS A 108 -9.13 -6.78 1.87
C HIS A 108 -9.67 -5.95 3.04
N ILE A 109 -8.92 -4.96 3.53
CA ILE A 109 -9.37 -4.05 4.61
C ILE A 109 -10.62 -3.27 4.16
N TYR A 110 -10.63 -2.76 2.92
CA TYR A 110 -11.75 -1.96 2.40
C TYR A 110 -12.86 -2.79 1.75
N ARG A 111 -12.82 -4.14 1.80
CA ARG A 111 -13.74 -5.01 1.05
C ARG A 111 -15.23 -4.89 1.43
N PHE A 112 -15.56 -4.25 2.54
CA PHE A 112 -16.95 -4.03 2.97
C PHE A 112 -17.32 -2.54 3.00
N ASP A 113 -16.40 -1.67 2.58
CA ASP A 113 -16.66 -0.25 2.47
C ASP A 113 -17.50 0.01 1.20
N ALA A 114 -18.71 0.53 1.40
CA ALA A 114 -19.71 0.70 0.35
C ALA A 114 -19.23 1.64 -0.78
N GLU A 115 -18.42 2.64 -0.44
CA GLU A 115 -17.88 3.62 -1.38
C GLU A 115 -16.79 2.99 -2.27
N SER A 116 -16.02 2.06 -1.71
CA SER A 116 -14.94 1.37 -2.42
C SER A 116 -15.41 0.22 -3.33
N GLN A 117 -16.55 -0.41 -3.03
CA GLN A 117 -17.05 -1.60 -3.75
C GLN A 117 -17.26 -1.35 -5.24
N GLY A 118 -17.83 -0.19 -5.61
CA GLY A 118 -18.22 0.11 -6.99
C GLY A 118 -17.05 0.27 -7.99
N MET A 119 -15.82 0.48 -7.51
CA MET A 119 -14.62 0.51 -8.37
C MET A 119 -13.66 -0.65 -8.09
N ASN A 120 -13.77 -1.31 -6.93
CA ASN A 120 -12.92 -2.43 -6.50
C ASN A 120 -13.55 -3.82 -6.74
N ASN A 121 -14.36 -4.02 -7.79
CA ASN A 121 -15.08 -5.30 -8.06
C ASN A 121 -14.26 -6.60 -7.97
N GLN A 122 -12.92 -6.56 -8.09
CA GLN A 122 -12.07 -7.72 -7.78
C GLN A 122 -11.85 -7.82 -6.26
N GLY A 123 -12.89 -8.00 -5.45
CA GLY A 123 -12.90 -7.82 -3.98
C GLY A 123 -12.15 -8.85 -3.13
N THR A 124 -11.36 -9.74 -3.71
CA THR A 124 -10.70 -10.82 -2.95
C THR A 124 -9.30 -11.07 -3.49
N TYR A 125 -8.28 -10.62 -2.76
CA TYR A 125 -6.98 -11.28 -2.84
C TYR A 125 -7.09 -12.59 -2.08
N ILE A 126 -7.15 -13.71 -2.80
CA ILE A 126 -6.88 -15.02 -2.22
C ILE A 126 -5.51 -15.46 -2.72
N LYS A 127 -4.49 -15.27 -1.89
CA LYS A 127 -3.55 -16.34 -1.61
C LYS A 127 -2.87 -16.19 -0.26
N LEU A 128 -3.51 -16.76 0.76
CA LEU A 128 -2.83 -17.50 1.80
C LEU A 128 -3.02 -18.98 1.46
N LYS A 129 -2.04 -19.62 0.82
CA LYS A 129 -2.04 -21.09 0.77
C LYS A 129 -1.40 -21.55 2.07
N SER A 130 -2.24 -22.07 2.97
CA SER A 130 -1.91 -22.51 4.32
C SER A 130 -1.59 -21.38 5.30
N THR A 131 -2.60 -20.71 5.83
CA THR A 131 -2.46 -20.07 7.15
C THR A 131 -2.82 -21.13 8.18
N PRO A 132 -1.89 -21.63 9.01
CA PRO A 132 -2.27 -22.32 10.23
C PRO A 132 -3.07 -21.34 11.10
N ASP A 133 -4.02 -21.85 11.88
CA ASP A 133 -4.70 -21.07 12.90
C ASP A 133 -3.67 -20.75 13.99
N ILE A 134 -3.08 -19.55 13.93
CA ILE A 134 -2.08 -19.10 14.91
C ILE A 134 -2.75 -18.04 15.77
N GLU A 135 -3.03 -18.38 17.02
CA GLU A 135 -3.34 -17.38 18.04
C GLU A 135 -2.16 -16.40 18.13
N LEU A 136 -2.39 -15.13 17.78
CA LEU A 136 -1.37 -14.10 17.87
C LEU A 136 -1.17 -13.65 19.33
N ASN A 137 -0.58 -14.53 20.15
CA ASN A 137 -0.10 -14.20 21.49
C ASN A 137 1.39 -13.84 21.47
N GLU A 138 1.87 -13.13 22.50
CA GLU A 138 3.27 -12.67 22.60
C GLU A 138 4.31 -13.81 22.51
N ALA A 139 3.92 -15.02 22.90
CA ALA A 139 4.79 -16.19 22.84
C ALA A 139 5.08 -16.64 21.39
N ASN A 140 4.15 -16.41 20.46
CA ASN A 140 4.32 -16.80 19.05
C ASN A 140 5.19 -15.83 18.23
N ARG A 141 5.31 -14.55 18.64
CA ARG A 141 6.24 -13.61 17.98
C ARG A 141 7.70 -13.96 18.22
N LYS A 142 8.05 -14.36 19.46
CA LYS A 142 9.44 -14.68 19.83
C LYS A 142 9.98 -15.97 19.18
N LYS A 143 9.10 -16.93 18.88
CA LYS A 143 9.50 -18.21 18.24
C LYS A 143 9.91 -18.08 16.77
N VAL A 144 9.43 -17.07 16.06
CA VAL A 144 9.77 -16.88 14.63
C VAL A 144 11.09 -16.11 14.50
N GLU A 145 11.40 -15.22 15.44
CA GLU A 145 12.70 -14.53 15.51
C GLU A 145 13.85 -15.49 15.86
N SER A 146 13.59 -16.58 16.60
CA SER A 146 14.61 -17.59 16.95
C SER A 146 14.85 -18.65 15.88
N VAL A 147 14.13 -18.64 14.76
CA VAL A 147 14.35 -19.60 13.64
C VAL A 147 15.26 -19.00 12.56
N GLY A 148 15.67 -17.73 12.71
CA GLY A 148 16.61 -17.06 11.80
C GLY A 148 18.09 -17.26 12.11
N ASP A 149 18.46 -17.85 13.26
CA ASP A 149 19.84 -17.83 13.75
C ASP A 149 20.45 -19.20 14.10
N ASP A 150 19.75 -20.33 13.92
CA ASP A 150 20.31 -21.65 14.29
C ASP A 150 19.93 -22.77 13.31
N GLU A 151 20.59 -22.82 12.15
CA GLU A 151 20.97 -24.10 11.54
C GLU A 151 22.49 -24.07 11.29
N ASP A 152 23.18 -25.08 11.83
CA ASP A 152 24.52 -25.57 11.41
C ASP A 152 25.82 -25.24 12.18
N LEU A 153 25.86 -25.11 13.52
CA LEU A 153 27.20 -25.06 14.20
C LEU A 153 27.42 -25.81 15.52
N ALA A 154 26.47 -26.54 16.11
CA ALA A 154 26.68 -27.10 17.46
C ALA A 154 26.70 -28.64 17.61
N GLU A 155 26.41 -29.44 16.58
CA GLU A 155 26.48 -30.91 16.68
C GLU A 155 27.64 -31.55 15.89
N MET A 156 28.49 -30.76 15.23
CA MET A 156 29.67 -31.29 14.52
C MET A 156 30.97 -31.26 15.34
N TYR A 157 30.96 -30.78 16.59
CA TYR A 157 32.14 -30.69 17.45
C TYR A 157 31.87 -30.99 18.94
N ASN A 158 31.09 -32.01 19.28
CA ASN A 158 31.16 -32.60 20.61
C ASN A 158 30.82 -34.09 20.60
N THR A 159 31.90 -34.88 20.51
CA THR A 159 32.16 -36.20 21.13
C THR A 159 31.20 -37.36 20.85
#